data_AF-A0A3D1LZS8-F1
#
_entry.id   AF-A0A3D1LZS8-F1
#
_cell.length_a   1.000
_cell.length_b   1.000
_cell.length_c   1.000
_cell.angle_alpha   90.00
_cell.angle_beta   90.00
_cell.angle_gamma   90.00
#
_symmetry.space_group_name_H-M   'P 1'
#
loop_
_entity.id
_entity.type
_entity.pdbx_description
1 polymer ?
#
loop_
_entity_poly.entity_id
_entity_poly.type
_entity_poly.pdbx_seq_one_letter_code
_entity_poly.pdbx_strand_id
1 'polypeptide(L)'
;MPVTNEVLESELGHVTNPSEQQHIRSLWDEADPLMQDISVSLIKGDNNRVDQLTKEALESGFTANTILDEGLIAGMAIVGVKFRDNLIFVPEVLVAARAMKAGMTHIEPILSASGIEPIGTVIMGTVKGDL
;
A
#
# COMPACT_ATOMS: atom_id res chain seq x y z
N MET A 1 13.98 -9.00 -3.92
CA MET A 1 15.23 -8.61 -3.20
C MET A 1 14.81 -8.25 -1.78
N PRO A 2 15.62 -8.47 -0.72
CA PRO A 2 15.20 -8.09 0.63
C PRO A 2 14.96 -6.57 0.74
N VAL A 3 14.26 -6.14 1.80
CA VAL A 3 14.05 -4.72 2.11
C VAL A 3 15.37 -3.96 2.06
N THR A 4 15.49 -2.99 1.14
CA THR A 4 16.69 -2.16 0.93
C THR A 4 16.50 -0.73 1.42
N ASN A 5 15.26 -0.32 1.67
CA ASN A 5 14.95 1.03 2.13
C ASN A 5 15.03 1.14 3.67
N GLU A 6 15.97 1.94 4.18
CA GLU A 6 16.20 2.15 5.62
C GLU A 6 14.97 2.71 6.34
N VAL A 7 14.17 3.53 5.66
CA VAL A 7 12.93 4.07 6.24
C VAL A 7 11.92 2.94 6.42
N LEU A 8 11.78 2.06 5.43
CA LEU A 8 10.85 0.94 5.54
C LEU A 8 11.26 -0.04 6.65
N GLU A 9 12.56 -0.28 6.85
CA GLU A 9 13.03 -1.07 8.01
C GLU A 9 12.69 -0.41 9.34
N SER A 10 12.87 0.91 9.46
CA SER A 10 12.43 1.64 10.66
C SER A 10 10.93 1.49 10.90
N GLU A 11 10.13 1.52 9.82
CA GLU A 11 8.69 1.38 9.91
C GLU A 11 8.24 -0.03 10.31
N LEU A 12 8.94 -1.06 9.82
CA LEU A 12 8.75 -2.45 10.25
C LEU A 12 9.11 -2.67 11.72
N GLY A 13 10.01 -1.86 12.28
CA GLY A 13 10.36 -1.88 13.71
C GLY A 13 9.19 -1.51 14.63
N HIS A 14 8.17 -0.84 14.10
CA HIS A 14 6.95 -0.51 14.85
C HIS A 14 5.93 -1.65 14.92
N VAL A 15 6.10 -2.71 14.11
CA VAL A 15 5.24 -3.90 14.17
C VAL A 15 5.70 -4.77 15.34
N THR A 16 4.94 -4.73 16.43
CA THR A 16 5.33 -5.35 17.71
C THR A 16 5.15 -6.87 17.74
N ASN A 17 4.25 -7.41 16.91
CA ASN A 17 4.00 -8.84 16.82
C ASN A 17 4.98 -9.51 15.85
N PRO A 18 5.82 -10.47 16.31
CA PRO A 18 6.82 -11.12 15.47
C PRO A 18 6.25 -11.85 14.24
N SER A 19 5.06 -12.46 14.40
CA SER A 19 4.40 -13.19 13.30
C SER A 19 3.93 -12.24 12.21
N GLU A 20 3.35 -11.10 12.60
CA GLU A 20 2.89 -10.08 11.66
C GLU A 20 4.05 -9.35 11.02
N GLN A 21 5.12 -9.08 11.78
CA GLN A 21 6.33 -8.46 11.26
C GLN A 21 6.96 -9.35 10.17
N GLN A 22 7.05 -10.66 10.41
CA GLN A 22 7.56 -11.60 9.41
C GLN A 22 6.66 -11.66 8.17
N HIS A 23 5.34 -11.71 8.36
CA HIS A 23 4.39 -11.73 7.26
C HIS A 23 4.44 -10.46 6.41
N ILE A 24 4.41 -9.28 7.04
CA ILE A 24 4.45 -8.00 6.34
C ILE A 24 5.80 -7.82 5.64
N ARG A 25 6.92 -8.21 6.28
CA ARG A 25 8.24 -8.18 5.65
C ARG A 25 8.28 -9.05 4.37
N SER A 26 7.62 -10.21 4.40
CA SER A 26 7.60 -11.12 3.24
C SER A 26 6.93 -10.54 1.99
N LEU A 27 6.10 -9.49 2.14
CA LEU A 27 5.50 -8.78 1.01
C LEU A 27 6.54 -8.08 0.12
N TRP A 28 7.76 -7.86 0.62
CA TRP A 28 8.84 -7.23 -0.13
C TRP A 28 10.03 -8.16 -0.44
N ASP A 29 9.97 -9.45 -0.10
CA ASP A 29 11.11 -10.36 -0.30
C ASP A 29 11.56 -10.45 -1.77
N GLU A 30 10.63 -10.29 -2.71
CA GLU A 30 10.86 -10.28 -4.16
C GLU A 30 10.66 -8.91 -4.80
N ALA A 31 10.19 -7.92 -4.03
CA ALA A 31 9.81 -6.62 -4.55
C ALA A 31 11.01 -5.80 -5.03
N ASP A 32 10.78 -5.02 -6.10
CA ASP A 32 11.74 -4.05 -6.61
C ASP A 32 11.89 -2.86 -5.64
N PRO A 33 13.08 -2.24 -5.53
CA PRO A 33 13.27 -1.02 -4.74
C PRO A 33 12.23 0.08 -5.02
N LEU A 34 11.75 0.21 -6.26
CA LEU A 34 10.72 1.16 -6.63
C LEU A 34 9.40 0.91 -5.90
N MET A 35 9.03 -0.36 -5.66
CA MET A 35 7.82 -0.72 -4.91
C MET A 35 7.95 -0.33 -3.44
N GLN A 36 9.15 -0.52 -2.86
CA GLN A 36 9.45 -0.11 -1.50
C GLN A 36 9.35 1.42 -1.35
N ASP A 37 9.81 2.19 -2.33
CA ASP A 37 9.70 3.66 -2.34
C ASP A 37 8.25 4.14 -2.44
N ILE A 38 7.41 3.43 -3.21
CA ILE A 38 5.96 3.67 -3.25
C ILE A 38 5.36 3.42 -1.86
N SER A 39 5.67 2.27 -1.23
CA SER A 39 5.18 1.93 0.12
C SER A 39 5.59 2.99 1.16
N VAL A 40 6.84 3.43 1.16
CA VAL A 40 7.34 4.47 2.09
C VAL A 40 6.62 5.79 1.86
N SER A 41 6.44 6.19 0.60
CA SER A 41 5.74 7.44 0.26
C SER A 41 4.28 7.40 0.69
N LEU A 42 3.63 6.23 0.55
CA LEU A 42 2.27 5.99 1.01
C LEU A 42 2.17 6.06 2.54
N ILE A 43 3.07 5.41 3.28
CA ILE A 43 3.10 5.44 4.75
C ILE A 43 3.27 6.87 5.27
N LYS A 44 4.09 7.68 4.58
CA LYS A 44 4.26 9.11 4.88
C LYS A 44 3.08 9.97 4.44
N GLY A 45 2.16 9.44 3.65
CA GLY A 45 1.00 10.16 3.14
C GLY A 45 1.34 11.16 2.02
N ASP A 46 2.47 11.01 1.33
CA ASP A 46 2.88 11.89 0.23
C ASP A 46 2.19 11.46 -1.07
N ASN A 47 1.01 12.03 -1.30
CA ASN A 47 0.18 11.72 -2.47
C ASN A 47 0.85 12.10 -3.81
N ASN A 48 1.62 13.20 -3.85
CA ASN A 48 2.29 13.65 -5.06
C ASN A 48 3.42 12.68 -5.43
N ARG A 49 4.18 12.21 -4.43
CA ARG A 49 5.26 11.26 -4.64
C ARG A 49 4.72 9.89 -5.05
N VAL A 50 3.62 9.42 -4.45
CA VAL A 50 2.97 8.16 -4.85
C VAL A 50 2.45 8.24 -6.29
N ASP A 51 1.81 9.34 -6.70
CA ASP A 51 1.37 9.56 -8.08
C ASP A 51 2.53 9.44 -9.08
N GLN A 52 3.64 10.12 -8.79
CA GLN A 52 4.83 10.12 -9.64
C GLN A 52 5.46 8.73 -9.74
N LEU A 53 5.73 8.08 -8.60
CA LEU A 53 6.39 6.78 -8.56
C LEU A 53 5.51 5.69 -9.20
N THR A 54 4.19 5.78 -9.07
CA THR A 54 3.27 4.84 -9.73
C THR A 54 3.37 4.95 -11.26
N LYS A 55 3.45 6.17 -11.81
CA LYS A 55 3.67 6.37 -13.25
C LYS A 55 5.02 5.84 -13.70
N GLU A 56 6.07 6.18 -12.95
CA GLU A 56 7.43 5.71 -13.23
C GLU A 56 7.51 4.18 -13.24
N ALA A 57 6.81 3.50 -12.32
CA ALA A 57 6.74 2.05 -12.28
C ALA A 57 6.01 1.48 -13.51
N LEU A 58 4.89 2.06 -13.92
CA LEU A 58 4.19 1.65 -15.13
C LEU A 58 5.07 1.86 -16.39
N GLU A 59 5.79 2.98 -16.47
CA GLU A 59 6.73 3.29 -17.56
C GLU A 59 7.93 2.35 -17.57
N SER A 60 8.38 1.89 -16.40
CA SER A 60 9.45 0.91 -16.23
C SER A 60 9.03 -0.52 -16.58
N GLY A 61 7.76 -0.74 -16.95
CA GLY A 61 7.23 -2.02 -17.41
C GLY A 61 6.65 -2.91 -16.30
N PHE A 62 6.49 -2.39 -15.08
CA PHE A 62 5.80 -3.12 -14.02
C PHE A 62 4.32 -3.26 -14.32
N THR A 63 3.74 -4.39 -13.93
CA THR A 63 2.30 -4.60 -14.11
C THR A 63 1.51 -3.82 -13.05
N ALA A 64 0.30 -3.41 -13.41
CA ALA A 64 -0.65 -2.78 -12.49
C ALA A 64 -0.89 -3.60 -11.21
N ASN A 65 -0.92 -4.94 -11.32
CA ASN A 65 -1.04 -5.85 -10.17
C ASN A 65 0.19 -5.80 -9.26
N THR A 66 1.40 -5.84 -9.85
CA THR A 66 2.65 -5.76 -9.08
C THR A 66 2.71 -4.47 -8.26
N ILE A 67 2.36 -3.33 -8.86
CA ILE A 67 2.37 -2.03 -8.17
C ILE A 67 1.32 -1.97 -7.06
N LEU A 68 0.15 -2.56 -7.30
CA LEU A 68 -0.91 -2.65 -6.31
C LEU A 68 -0.47 -3.51 -5.11
N ASP A 69 -0.01 -4.73 -5.35
CA ASP A 69 0.26 -5.72 -4.31
C ASP A 69 1.54 -5.38 -3.53
N GLU A 70 2.66 -5.18 -4.24
CA GLU A 70 3.99 -4.98 -3.64
C GLU A 70 4.26 -3.53 -3.23
N GLY A 71 3.55 -2.57 -3.82
CA GLY A 71 3.70 -1.14 -3.52
C GLY A 71 2.62 -0.62 -2.57
N LEU A 72 1.38 -0.53 -3.06
CA LEU A 72 0.30 0.17 -2.37
C LEU A 72 -0.27 -0.62 -1.20
N ILE A 73 -0.62 -1.89 -1.42
CA ILE A 73 -1.21 -2.77 -0.39
C ILE A 73 -0.18 -3.07 0.70
N ALA A 74 1.06 -3.39 0.31
CA ALA A 74 2.13 -3.63 1.27
C ALA A 74 2.40 -2.41 2.17
N GLY A 75 2.40 -1.20 1.61
CA GLY A 75 2.50 0.03 2.41
C GLY A 75 1.31 0.24 3.35
N MET A 76 0.09 -0.03 2.88
CA MET A 76 -1.12 0.10 3.69
C MET A 76 -1.19 -0.91 4.84
N ALA A 77 -0.59 -2.10 4.68
CA ALA A 77 -0.50 -3.09 5.76
C ALA A 77 0.20 -2.52 7.01
N ILE A 78 1.30 -1.77 6.84
CA ILE A 78 2.00 -1.10 7.93
C ILE A 78 1.13 -0.01 8.57
N VAL A 79 0.44 0.80 7.76
CA VAL A 79 -0.48 1.83 8.26
C VAL A 79 -1.60 1.21 9.10
N GLY A 80 -2.16 0.09 8.66
CA GLY A 80 -3.19 -0.65 9.39
C GLY A 80 -2.70 -1.16 10.75
N VAL A 81 -1.50 -1.74 10.80
CA VAL A 81 -0.86 -2.17 12.06
C VAL A 81 -0.64 -0.98 12.99
N LYS A 82 -0.06 0.11 12.49
CA LYS A 82 0.19 1.31 13.29
C LYS A 82 -1.10 1.89 13.88
N PHE A 83 -2.19 1.90 13.11
CA PHE A 83 -3.48 2.39 13.59
C PHE A 83 -4.05 1.50 14.69
N ARG A 84 -4.05 0.18 14.46
CA ARG A 84 -4.51 -0.80 15.46
C ARG A 84 -3.71 -0.75 16.75
N ASP A 85 -2.40 -0.57 16.65
CA ASP A 85 -1.48 -0.52 17.78
C ASP A 85 -1.42 0.88 18.43
N ASN A 86 -2.33 1.80 18.05
CA ASN A 86 -2.44 3.18 18.55
C ASN A 86 -1.17 4.03 18.37
N LEU A 87 -0.37 3.75 17.34
CA LEU A 87 0.84 4.51 17.00
C LEU A 87 0.52 5.74 16.14
N ILE A 88 -0.58 5.68 15.38
CA ILE A 88 -1.08 6.79 14.56
C ILE A 88 -2.59 6.98 14.79
N PHE A 89 -3.11 8.16 14.49
CA PHE A 89 -4.53 8.48 14.63
C PHE A 89 -5.25 8.42 13.28
N VAL A 90 -6.56 8.62 13.32
CA VAL A 90 -7.43 8.64 12.13
C VAL A 90 -6.97 9.65 11.06
N PRO A 91 -6.53 10.88 11.40
CA PRO A 91 -6.05 11.83 10.40
C PRO A 91 -4.89 11.30 9.55
N GLU A 92 -3.94 10.59 10.16
CA GLU A 92 -2.79 9.99 9.48
C GLU A 92 -3.24 8.88 8.53
N VAL A 93 -4.16 8.02 8.97
CA VAL A 93 -4.77 6.98 8.12
C VAL A 93 -5.46 7.61 6.92
N LEU A 94 -6.20 8.71 7.12
CA LEU A 94 -6.85 9.44 6.03
C LEU A 94 -5.85 10.05 5.06
N VAL A 95 -4.67 10.48 5.52
CA VAL A 95 -3.61 10.99 4.64
C VAL A 95 -3.03 9.85 3.80
N ALA A 96 -2.71 8.71 4.41
CA ALA A 96 -2.25 7.52 3.70
C ALA A 96 -3.29 7.01 2.68
N ALA A 97 -4.57 7.03 3.03
CA ALA A 97 -5.66 6.68 2.12
C ALA A 97 -5.74 7.61 0.90
N ARG A 98 -5.48 8.92 1.08
CA ARG A 98 -5.39 9.86 -0.05
C ARG A 98 -4.19 9.55 -0.94
N ALA A 99 -3.05 9.19 -0.36
CA ALA A 99 -1.88 8.79 -1.13
C ALA A 99 -2.14 7.50 -1.92
N MET A 100 -2.79 6.50 -1.31
CA MET A 100 -3.23 5.28 -1.99
C MET A 100 -4.15 5.59 -3.18
N LYS A 101 -5.11 6.50 -3.00
CA LYS A 101 -6.02 6.92 -4.08
C LYS A 101 -5.28 7.59 -5.25
N ALA A 102 -4.20 8.33 -4.97
CA ALA A 102 -3.38 8.93 -6.02
C ALA A 102 -2.69 7.87 -6.88
N GLY A 103 -2.12 6.81 -6.27
CA GLY A 103 -1.57 5.68 -7.01
C GLY A 103 -2.64 4.90 -7.80
N MET A 104 -3.78 4.63 -7.16
CA MET A 104 -4.90 3.91 -7.80
C MET A 104 -5.45 4.60 -9.06
N THR A 105 -5.33 5.93 -9.16
CA THR A 105 -5.81 6.69 -10.33
C THR A 105 -5.20 6.19 -11.66
N HIS A 106 -3.97 5.66 -11.63
CA HIS A 106 -3.29 5.12 -12.82
C HIS A 106 -3.52 3.63 -13.03
N ILE A 107 -3.71 2.90 -11.92
CA ILE A 107 -3.81 1.44 -11.89
C ILE A 107 -5.24 0.97 -12.21
N GLU A 108 -6.25 1.65 -11.65
CA GLU A 108 -7.67 1.29 -11.75
C GLU A 108 -8.17 1.15 -13.21
N PRO A 109 -7.81 2.03 -14.16
CA PRO A 109 -8.20 1.87 -15.57
C PRO A 109 -7.58 0.63 -16.22
N ILE A 110 -6.33 0.29 -15.86
CA ILE A 110 -5.60 -0.85 -16.43
C ILE A 110 -6.20 -2.16 -15.90
N LEU A 111 -6.47 -2.23 -14.59
CA LEU A 111 -7.11 -3.39 -13.98
C LEU A 111 -8.53 -3.60 -14.53
N SER A 112 -9.29 -2.53 -14.69
CA SER A 112 -10.64 -2.62 -15.26
C SER A 112 -10.63 -3.05 -16.74
N ALA A 113 -9.61 -2.64 -17.49
CA ALA A 113 -9.44 -3.02 -18.90
C ALA A 113 -8.90 -4.44 -19.09
N SER A 114 -8.28 -5.03 -18.05
CA SER A 114 -7.68 -6.37 -18.11
C SER A 114 -8.70 -7.51 -18.32
N GLY A 115 -10.00 -7.20 -18.33
CA GLY A 115 -11.06 -8.15 -18.68
C GLY A 115 -11.25 -9.25 -17.63
N ILE A 116 -10.74 -9.04 -16.41
CA ILE A 116 -11.00 -9.94 -15.29
C ILE A 116 -12.49 -9.82 -14.97
N GLU A 117 -13.23 -10.88 -15.28
CA GLU A 117 -14.65 -10.97 -14.99
C GLU A 117 -14.85 -10.83 -13.47
N PRO A 118 -15.66 -9.87 -13.00
CA PRO A 118 -15.97 -9.76 -11.58
C PRO A 118 -16.58 -11.08 -11.08
N ILE A 119 -15.95 -11.73 -10.10
CA ILE A 119 -16.41 -13.01 -9.52
C ILE A 119 -17.82 -12.84 -8.90
N GLY A 120 -18.14 -11.62 -8.45
CA GLY A 120 -19.45 -11.24 -7.93
C GLY A 120 -19.47 -9.80 -7.45
N THR A 121 -20.65 -9.33 -7.04
CA THR A 121 -20.82 -8.01 -6.41
C THR A 121 -20.90 -8.20 -4.90
N VAL A 122 -20.03 -7.52 -4.14
CA VAL A 122 -20.06 -7.51 -2.68
C VAL A 122 -20.80 -6.26 -2.22
N ILE A 123 -21.83 -6.45 -1.39
CA ILE A 123 -22.48 -5.35 -0.68
C ILE A 123 -21.81 -5.24 0.70
N MET A 124 -21.05 -4.16 0.90
CA MET A 124 -20.48 -3.82 2.19
C MET A 124 -21.19 -2.59 2.74
N GLY A 125 -21.52 -2.62 4.02
CA GLY A 125 -22.11 -1.50 4.75
C GLY A 125 -21.79 -1.63 6.23
N THR A 126 -21.58 -0.51 6.89
CA THR A 126 -21.44 -0.45 8.35
C THR A 126 -22.84 -0.41 8.98
N VAL A 127 -22.97 -0.93 10.20
CA VAL A 127 -24.25 -0.83 10.93
C VAL A 127 -24.54 0.62 11.29
N LYS A 128 -25.81 0.97 11.47
CA LYS A 128 -26.19 2.33 11.86
C LYS A 128 -25.52 2.70 13.19
N GLY A 129 -24.64 3.71 13.14
CA GLY A 129 -23.90 4.21 14.29
C GLY A 129 -22.44 3.74 14.36
N ASP A 130 -21.98 3.00 13.36
CA ASP A 130 -20.61 2.50 13.23
C ASP A 130 -19.84 3.32 12.16
N LEU A 131 -18.59 3.65 12.46
CA LEU A 131 -17.71 4.54 11.70
C LEU A 131 -16.44 3.79 11.32
#